data_AF-A0A6B2LXW2-F1
#
_entry.id   AF-A0A6B2LXW2-F1
#
_cell.length_a   1.000
_cell.length_b   1.000
_cell.length_c   1.000
_cell.angle_alpha   90.00
_cell.angle_beta   90.00
_cell.angle_gamma   90.00
#
_symmetry.space_group_name_H-M   'P 1'
#
loop_
_entity.id
_entity.type
_entity.pdbx_description
1 polymer ?
#
loop_
_entity_poly.entity_id
_entity_poly.type
_entity_poly.pdbx_seq_one_letter_code
_entity_poly.pdbx_strand_id
1 'polypeptide(L)' 'MEIVKFLIEKKANIEAPDNNNSTPVKSACHEGHLEIVKILIENKANIEPPDNNGKSP' A
#
# COMPACT_ATOMS: atom_id res chain seq x y z
N MET A 1 7.82 6.98 8.55
CA MET A 1 8.70 6.20 7.65
C MET A 1 9.38 5.01 8.33
N GLU A 2 9.95 5.15 9.53
CA GLU A 2 10.70 4.06 10.20
C GLU A 2 9.90 2.77 10.39
N ILE A 3 8.64 2.88 10.81
CA ILE A 3 7.75 1.74 11.03
C ILE A 3 7.54 0.93 9.74
N VAL A 4 7.29 1.61 8.61
CA VAL A 4 7.04 0.94 7.32
C VAL A 4 8.27 0.14 6.87
N LYS A 5 9.46 0.74 6.98
CA LYS A 5 10.72 0.05 6.66
C LYS A 5 10.95 -1.16 7.55
N PHE A 6 10.75 -1.01 8.86
CA PHE A 6 10.88 -2.10 9.82
C PHE A 6 9.93 -3.27 9.50
N LEU A 7 8.68 -2.99 9.14
CA LEU A 7 7.70 -4.03 8.78
C LEU A 7 8.12 -4.79 7.51
N ILE A 8 8.62 -4.08 6.50
CA ILE A 8 9.13 -4.69 5.27
C ILE A 8 10.35 -5.59 5.57
N GLU A 9 11.29 -5.12 6.40
CA GLU A 9 12.44 -5.92 6.85
C GLU A 9 12.02 -7.20 7.60
N LYS A 10 10.90 -7.14 8.33
CA LYS A 10 10.28 -8.30 8.99
C LYS A 10 9.43 -9.17 8.06
N LYS A 11 9.46 -8.92 6.75
CA LYS A 11 8.69 -9.65 5.72
C LYS A 11 7.18 -9.60 5.97
N ALA A 12 6.69 -8.47 6.50
CA ALA A 12 5.25 -8.24 6.57
C ALA A 12 4.62 -8.36 5.17
N ASN A 13 3.41 -8.91 5.09
CA ASN A 13 2.69 -9.03 3.83
C ASN A 13 2.24 -7.65 3.33
N ILE A 14 2.93 -7.12 2.32
CA ILE A 14 2.65 -5.82 1.71
C ILE A 14 1.34 -5.77 0.90
N GLU A 15 0.72 -6.94 0.66
CA GLU A 15 -0.56 -7.08 -0.05
C GLU A 15 -1.74 -7.37 0.90
N ALA A 16 -1.50 -7.47 2.22
CA ALA A 16 -2.55 -7.81 3.17
C ALA A 16 -3.62 -6.70 3.19
N PRO A 17 -4.87 -6.98 2.78
CA PRO A 17 -5.92 -5.98 2.81
C PRO A 17 -6.44 -5.77 4.24
N ASP A 18 -6.97 -4.59 4.51
CA ASP A 18 -7.80 -4.33 5.69
C ASP A 18 -9.22 -4.90 5.52
N ASN A 19 -10.09 -4.66 6.51
CA ASN A 19 -11.49 -5.11 6.50
C ASN A 19 -12.34 -4.47 5.37
N ASN A 20 -11.84 -3.44 4.69
CA ASN A 20 -12.49 -2.75 3.57
C ASN A 20 -11.86 -3.12 2.22
N ASN A 21 -11.08 -4.21 2.17
CA ASN A 21 -10.31 -4.61 0.99
C ASN A 21 -9.31 -3.53 0.53
N SER A 22 -8.82 -2.69 1.44
CA SER A 22 -7.80 -1.68 1.16
C SER A 22 -6.41 -2.25 1.39
N THR A 23 -5.58 -2.26 0.35
CA THR A 23 -4.16 -2.62 0.48
C THR A 23 -3.38 -1.49 1.16
N PRO A 24 -2.17 -1.76 1.69
CA PRO A 24 -1.29 -0.72 2.21
C PRO A 24 -1.00 0.39 1.20
N VAL A 25 -0.84 0.06 -0.10
CA VAL A 25 -0.66 1.05 -1.17
C VAL A 25 -1.89 1.94 -1.33
N LYS A 26 -3.10 1.35 -1.37
CA LYS A 26 -4.35 2.12 -1.52
C LYS A 26 -4.56 3.08 -0.35
N SER A 27 -4.29 2.62 0.87
CA SER A 27 -4.38 3.46 2.06
C SER A 27 -3.36 4.61 2.02
N ALA A 28 -2.12 4.33 1.62
CA ALA A 28 -1.09 5.35 1.47
C ALA A 28 -1.43 6.40 0.38
N CYS A 29 -2.05 5.99 -0.73
CA CYS A 29 -2.53 6.93 -1.75
C CYS A 29 -3.67 7.80 -1.23
N HIS A 30 -4.68 7.20 -0.56
CA HIS A 30 -5.83 7.92 -0.01
C HIS A 30 -5.41 9.03 0.97
N GLU A 31 -4.41 8.75 1.80
CA GLU A 31 -3.87 9.69 2.80
C GLU A 31 -2.77 10.61 2.25
N GLY A 32 -2.46 10.53 0.94
CA GLY A 32 -1.44 11.37 0.29
C GLY A 32 0.00 11.10 0.74
N HIS A 33 0.29 9.90 1.25
CA HIS A 33 1.60 9.52 1.79
C HIS A 33 2.57 9.07 0.69
N LEU A 34 3.00 10.02 -0.16
CA LEU A 34 3.84 9.76 -1.34
C LEU A 34 5.09 8.91 -1.04
N GLU A 35 5.79 9.18 0.05
CA GLU A 35 7.01 8.45 0.38
C GLU A 35 6.73 6.98 0.74
N ILE A 36 5.59 6.70 1.38
CA ILE A 36 5.17 5.33 1.67
C ILE A 36 4.82 4.60 0.38
N VAL A 37 4.11 5.27 -0.54
CA VAL A 37 3.77 4.72 -1.86
C VAL A 37 5.03 4.31 -2.62
N LYS A 38 6.05 5.17 -2.67
CA LYS A 38 7.33 4.84 -3.32
C LYS A 38 7.99 3.60 -2.72
N ILE A 39 8.09 3.53 -1.39
CA ILE A 39 8.71 2.38 -0.72
C ILE A 39 7.95 1.08 -1.02
N LEU A 40 6.62 1.11 -0.99
CA LEU A 40 5.82 -0.07 -1.29
C LEU A 40 6.01 -0.53 -2.74
N ILE A 41 6.04 0.41 -3.69
CA ILE A 41 6.30 0.12 -5.11
C ILE A 41 7.72 -0.43 -5.33
N GLU A 42 8.74 0.15 -4.68
CA GLU A 42 10.12 -0.37 -4.71
C GLU A 42 10.20 -1.81 -4.18
N ASN A 43 9.32 -2.17 -3.25
CA ASN A 43 9.19 -3.52 -2.71
C ASN A 43 8.19 -4.39 -3.49
N LYS A 44 7.85 -4.01 -4.73
CA LYS A 44 6.99 -4.76 -5.66
C LYS A 44 5.55 -4.92 -5.18
N ALA A 45 5.04 -3.98 -4.38
CA ALA A 45 3.63 -3.97 -4.05
C ALA A 45 2.79 -3.81 -5.32
N ASN A 46 1.66 -4.51 -5.39
CA ASN A 46 0.75 -4.42 -6.52
C ASN A 46 0.07 -3.05 -6.52
N ILE A 47 0.14 -2.39 -7.68
CA ILE A 47 -0.52 -1.10 -7.93
C ILE A 47 -1.83 -1.28 -8.73
N GLU A 48 -2.20 -2.51 -9.08
CA GLU A 48 -3.39 -2.75 -9.87
C GLU A 48 -4.63 -2.12 -9.24
N PRO A 49 -5.48 -1.47 -10.04
CA PRO A 49 -6.71 -0.87 -9.56
C PRO A 49 -7.65 -1.97 -9.04
N PRO A 50 -8.31 -1.80 -7.88
CA PRO A 50 -9.46 -2.63 -7.57
C PRO A 50 -10.58 -2.28 -8.54
N ASP A 51 -10.91 -3.22 -9.42
CA ASP A 51 -11.98 -3.07 -10.38
C ASP A 51 -13.35 -2.90 -9.68
N ASN A 52 -14.24 -2.17 -10.38
CA ASN A 52 -15.69 -1.95 -10.16
C ASN A 52 -16.27 -0.77 -9.36
N ASN A 53 -15.51 0.10 -8.69
CA ASN A 53 -16.13 1.28 -8.02
C ASN A 53 -15.64 2.67 -8.46
N GLY A 54 -14.84 2.76 -9.53
CA GLY A 54 -14.57 4.03 -10.22
C GLY A 54 -13.93 5.13 -9.36
N LYS A 55 -13.35 4.78 -8.21
CA LYS A 55 -12.54 5.70 -7.41
C LYS A 55 -11.07 5.31 -7.57
N SER A 56 -10.45 6.01 -8.50
CA SER A 56 -9.00 6.14 -8.63
C SER A 56 -8.39 6.59 -7.29
N PRO A 57 -7.17 6.15 -6.96
CA PRO A 57 -6.36 6.77 -5.91
C PRO A 57 -6.08 8.26 -6.19
#